data_AF-A0AAW0UJ67-F1
#
_entry.id   AF-A0AAW0UJ67-F1
#
_cell.length_a   1.000
_cell.length_b   1.000
_cell.length_c   1.000
_cell.angle_alpha   90.00
_cell.angle_beta   90.00
_cell.angle_gamma   90.00
#
_symmetry.space_group_name_H-M   'P 1'
#
loop_
_entity.id
_entity.type
_entity.pdbx_description
1 polymer ?
#
loop_
_entity_poly.entity_id
_entity_poly.type
_entity_poly.pdbx_seq_one_letter_code
_entity_poly.pdbx_strand_id
1 'polypeptide(L)'
;MMFVWACVGLVLTVGSANTASAQTQVQDPLECSAEEYLEAQRAIPRSLSVFYKPLLVEDFSEMRSTLSNENSVRWHVNCILYDKACTRLGKAMQYFVTNQGGARICKSCQTACVQRRIRTVLQEIHCQYPQISQEIREFFMRKDGVDILTFFLGNNPAC
;
A
#
# COMPACT_ATOMS: atom_id res chain seq x y z
N MET A 1 -24.85 -26.64 -69.41
CA MET A 1 -24.66 -27.65 -68.35
C MET A 1 -23.72 -27.08 -67.29
N MET A 2 -23.88 -27.51 -66.03
CA MET A 2 -23.26 -27.04 -64.77
C MET A 2 -23.93 -25.82 -64.12
N PHE A 3 -24.77 -26.10 -63.10
CA PHE A 3 -25.12 -25.15 -62.04
C PHE A 3 -24.35 -25.53 -60.77
N VAL A 4 -23.65 -24.53 -60.26
CA VAL A 4 -22.73 -24.56 -59.13
C VAL A 4 -23.52 -24.65 -57.82
N TRP A 5 -23.02 -25.51 -56.92
CA TRP A 5 -23.47 -25.66 -55.53
C TRP A 5 -23.39 -24.35 -54.75
N ALA A 6 -24.45 -23.99 -54.04
CA ALA A 6 -24.41 -22.99 -52.98
C ALA A 6 -24.84 -23.64 -51.66
N CYS A 7 -23.86 -24.01 -50.83
CA CYS A 7 -24.09 -24.33 -49.43
C CYS A 7 -24.52 -23.05 -48.71
N VAL A 8 -25.70 -23.07 -48.10
CA VAL A 8 -26.15 -22.04 -47.16
C VAL A 8 -25.29 -22.16 -45.90
N GLY A 9 -24.19 -21.40 -45.87
CA GLY A 9 -23.37 -21.20 -44.69
C GLY A 9 -24.06 -20.19 -43.78
N LEU A 10 -24.57 -20.67 -42.64
CA LEU A 10 -25.00 -19.86 -41.52
C LEU A 10 -23.79 -19.06 -41.00
N VAL A 11 -23.67 -17.79 -41.41
CA VAL A 11 -22.67 -16.87 -40.86
C VAL A 11 -23.15 -16.44 -39.49
N LEU A 12 -22.60 -17.07 -38.45
CA LEU A 12 -22.59 -16.51 -37.10
C LEU A 12 -21.78 -15.21 -37.17
N THR A 13 -22.49 -14.09 -37.28
CA THR A 13 -21.94 -12.77 -37.03
C THR A 13 -21.55 -12.73 -35.56
N VAL A 14 -20.28 -13.04 -35.28
CA VAL A 14 -19.68 -12.71 -33.98
C VAL A 14 -19.68 -11.19 -33.94
N GLY A 15 -20.72 -10.63 -33.31
CA GLY A 15 -20.79 -9.22 -33.00
C GLY A 15 -19.47 -8.85 -32.35
N SER A 16 -18.74 -7.94 -32.99
CA SER A 16 -17.58 -7.29 -32.44
C SER A 16 -18.03 -6.56 -31.18
N ALA A 17 -18.04 -7.28 -30.06
CA ALA A 17 -17.96 -6.66 -28.76
C ALA A 17 -16.62 -5.95 -28.78
N ASN A 18 -16.67 -4.62 -28.95
CA ASN A 18 -15.56 -3.76 -28.65
C ASN A 18 -15.24 -4.02 -27.17
N THR A 19 -14.34 -4.97 -26.93
CA THR A 19 -13.60 -5.04 -25.69
C THR A 19 -12.75 -3.80 -25.70
N ALA A 20 -13.33 -2.70 -25.22
CA ALA A 20 -12.56 -1.65 -24.58
C ALA A 20 -11.77 -2.36 -23.51
N SER A 21 -10.53 -2.74 -23.82
CA SER A 21 -9.58 -3.06 -22.80
C SER A 21 -9.41 -1.75 -22.03
N ALA A 22 -10.10 -1.67 -20.89
CA ALA A 22 -9.60 -0.86 -19.81
C ALA A 22 -8.20 -1.41 -19.56
N GLN A 23 -7.19 -0.77 -20.13
CA GLN A 23 -5.83 -0.93 -19.64
C GLN A 23 -5.92 -0.52 -18.19
N THR A 24 -6.00 -1.50 -17.30
CA THR A 24 -5.76 -1.28 -15.89
C THR A 24 -4.35 -0.73 -15.83
N GLN A 25 -4.22 0.61 -15.80
CA GLN A 25 -2.96 1.25 -15.49
C GLN A 25 -2.50 0.59 -14.20
N VAL A 26 -1.33 -0.02 -14.23
CA VAL A 26 -0.69 -0.58 -13.05
C VAL A 26 -0.39 0.63 -12.16
N GLN A 27 -1.34 0.96 -11.31
CA GLN A 27 -1.24 2.07 -10.39
C GLN A 27 -0.05 1.78 -9.49
N ASP A 28 0.89 2.74 -9.42
CA ASP A 28 2.04 2.62 -8.53
C ASP A 28 1.51 2.26 -7.13
N PRO A 29 1.94 1.14 -6.52
CA PRO A 29 1.44 0.71 -5.22
C PRO A 29 1.70 1.75 -4.12
N LEU A 30 2.61 2.71 -4.37
CA LEU A 30 2.90 3.83 -3.50
C LEU A 30 2.15 5.11 -3.85
N GLU A 31 1.35 5.18 -4.91
CA GLU A 31 0.54 6.36 -5.25
C GLU A 31 -0.93 6.20 -4.82
N CYS A 32 -1.49 7.26 -4.23
CA CYS A 32 -2.93 7.35 -3.97
C CYS A 32 -3.62 7.99 -5.17
N SER A 33 -4.79 7.48 -5.55
CA SER A 33 -5.66 8.18 -6.51
C SER A 33 -6.27 9.43 -5.87
N ALA A 34 -6.76 10.35 -6.71
CA ALA A 34 -7.47 11.54 -6.23
C ALA A 34 -8.74 11.17 -5.45
N GLU A 35 -9.43 10.10 -5.85
CA GLU A 35 -10.61 9.56 -5.17
C GLU A 35 -10.26 9.03 -3.78
N GLU A 36 -9.17 8.26 -3.67
CA GLU A 36 -8.70 7.74 -2.37
C GLU A 36 -8.31 8.88 -1.42
N TYR A 37 -7.70 9.96 -1.94
CA TYR A 37 -7.41 11.15 -1.15
C TYR A 37 -8.69 11.84 -0.65
N LEU A 38 -9.69 12.02 -1.52
CA LEU A 38 -10.96 12.65 -1.16
C LEU A 38 -11.75 11.82 -0.14
N GLU A 39 -11.75 10.50 -0.30
CA GLU A 39 -12.34 9.58 0.68
C GLU A 39 -11.65 9.72 2.04
N ALA A 40 -10.33 9.69 2.06
CA ALA A 40 -9.54 9.84 3.28
C ALA A 40 -9.77 11.19 3.97
N GLN A 41 -9.85 12.27 3.19
CA GLN A 41 -10.10 13.61 3.71
C GLN A 41 -11.46 13.73 4.42
N ARG A 42 -12.48 12.99 3.96
CA ARG A 42 -13.79 12.92 4.63
C ARG A 42 -13.75 12.04 5.88
N ALA A 43 -12.94 10.99 5.84
CA ALA A 43 -12.88 9.96 6.86
C ALA A 43 -12.01 10.33 8.08
N ILE A 44 -11.02 11.21 7.91
CA ILE A 44 -10.06 11.57 8.95
C ILE A 44 -10.57 12.75 9.79
N PRO A 45 -10.76 12.58 11.12
CA PRO A 45 -11.07 13.68 12.02
C PRO A 45 -10.00 14.78 11.96
N ARG A 46 -10.41 16.05 12.06
CA ARG A 46 -9.47 17.20 12.04
C ARG A 46 -8.38 17.09 13.11
N SER A 47 -8.69 16.54 14.28
CA SER A 47 -7.72 16.32 15.36
C SER A 47 -6.58 15.36 15.00
N LEU A 48 -6.78 14.50 13.99
CA LEU A 48 -5.80 13.50 13.54
C LEU A 48 -5.17 13.86 12.20
N SER A 49 -5.59 14.95 11.55
CA SER A 49 -5.15 15.27 10.19
C SER A 49 -3.64 15.45 10.09
N VAL A 50 -2.99 15.99 11.14
CA VAL A 50 -1.52 16.19 11.17
C VAL A 50 -0.76 14.88 11.07
N PHE A 51 -1.33 13.77 11.56
CA PHE A 51 -0.68 12.46 11.56
C PHE A 51 -0.99 11.64 10.31
N TYR A 52 -2.19 11.76 9.72
CA TYR A 52 -2.59 10.91 8.60
C TYR A 52 -2.47 11.59 7.23
N LYS A 53 -2.56 12.92 7.17
CA LYS A 53 -2.43 13.65 5.90
C LYS A 53 -1.08 13.42 5.21
N PRO A 54 0.07 13.32 5.93
CA PRO A 54 1.34 12.98 5.28
C PRO A 54 1.30 11.63 4.56
N LEU A 55 0.63 10.61 5.11
CA LEU A 55 0.52 9.29 4.48
C LEU A 55 -0.25 9.29 3.17
N LEU A 56 -1.04 10.33 2.91
CA LEU A 56 -1.92 10.46 1.75
C LEU A 56 -1.38 11.43 0.70
N VAL A 57 -0.82 12.56 1.16
CA VAL A 57 -0.49 13.70 0.30
C VAL A 57 0.99 13.77 -0.02
N GLU A 58 1.85 13.31 0.90
CA GLU A 58 3.28 13.35 0.62
C GLU A 58 3.60 12.36 -0.51
N ASP A 59 4.59 12.78 -1.29
CA ASP A 59 5.11 11.99 -2.38
C ASP A 59 5.92 10.83 -1.79
N PHE A 60 5.50 9.60 -2.11
CA PHE A 60 6.21 8.39 -1.71
C PHE A 60 7.24 7.96 -2.76
N SER A 61 7.44 8.73 -3.83
CA SER A 61 8.50 8.50 -4.81
C SER A 61 9.88 8.48 -4.14
N GLU A 62 10.12 9.40 -3.19
CA GLU A 62 11.33 9.45 -2.36
C GLU A 62 11.44 8.27 -1.37
N MET A 63 10.32 7.59 -1.09
CA MET A 63 10.36 6.37 -0.28
C MET A 63 11.06 5.24 -1.05
N ARG A 64 10.96 5.18 -2.38
CA ARG A 64 11.68 4.17 -3.16
C ARG A 64 13.19 4.37 -3.09
N SER A 65 13.66 5.61 -3.22
CA SER A 65 15.10 5.90 -3.07
C SER A 65 15.57 5.62 -1.64
N THR A 66 14.73 5.90 -0.64
CA THR A 66 14.99 5.50 0.75
C THR A 66 15.11 3.99 0.89
N LEU A 67 14.19 3.22 0.29
CA LEU A 67 14.16 1.76 0.35
C LEU A 67 15.32 1.09 -0.40
N SER A 68 15.93 1.78 -1.36
CA SER A 68 17.10 1.29 -2.09
C SER A 68 18.43 1.34 -1.30
N ASN A 69 18.44 1.91 -0.09
CA ASN A 69 19.65 2.09 0.71
C ASN A 69 19.43 1.72 2.19
N GLU A 70 20.19 0.75 2.69
CA GLU A 70 20.07 0.27 4.07
C GLU A 70 20.21 1.38 5.12
N ASN A 71 21.11 2.35 4.94
CA ASN A 71 21.29 3.44 5.89
C ASN A 71 20.05 4.35 5.94
N SER A 72 19.46 4.62 4.79
CA SER A 72 18.24 5.42 4.69
C SER A 72 17.03 4.70 5.28
N VAL A 73 16.93 3.38 5.06
CA VAL A 73 15.95 2.50 5.71
C VAL A 73 16.14 2.51 7.22
N ARG A 74 17.35 2.28 7.71
CA ARG A 74 17.67 2.26 9.14
C ARG A 74 17.38 3.60 9.80
N TRP A 75 17.63 4.71 9.13
CA TRP A 75 17.26 6.04 9.62
C TRP A 75 15.73 6.20 9.78
N HIS A 76 14.95 5.77 8.78
CA HIS A 76 13.48 5.78 8.87
C HIS A 76 12.94 4.83 9.93
N VAL A 77 13.51 3.63 10.03
CA VAL A 77 13.10 2.64 11.03
C VAL A 77 13.46 3.12 12.43
N ASN A 78 14.62 3.73 12.64
CA ASN A 78 14.97 4.35 13.93
C ASN A 78 13.99 5.45 14.34
N CYS A 79 13.49 6.23 13.37
CA CYS A 79 12.41 7.16 13.64
C CYS A 79 11.14 6.42 14.12
N ILE A 80 10.73 5.35 13.43
CA ILE A 80 9.54 4.57 13.78
C ILE A 80 9.68 3.91 15.16
N LEU A 81 10.83 3.33 15.47
CA LEU A 81 11.08 2.62 16.73
C LEU A 81 11.30 3.57 17.90
N TYR A 82 12.06 4.66 17.71
CA TYR A 82 12.60 5.44 18.83
C TYR A 82 12.20 6.93 18.83
N ASP A 83 11.37 7.41 17.89
CA ASP A 83 11.03 8.84 17.68
C ASP A 83 12.28 9.74 17.59
N LYS A 84 13.35 9.23 16.95
CA LYS A 84 14.61 9.97 16.74
C LYS A 84 14.69 10.48 15.30
N ALA A 85 14.93 11.78 15.15
CA ALA A 85 15.22 12.44 13.87
C ALA A 85 14.23 12.08 12.74
N CYS A 86 12.92 12.25 12.99
CA CYS A 86 11.89 11.87 12.04
C CYS A 86 11.55 12.96 10.99
N THR A 87 11.33 12.55 9.74
CA THR A 87 10.50 13.33 8.79
C THR A 87 9.04 13.35 9.23
N ARG A 88 8.23 14.22 8.60
CA ARG A 88 6.76 14.20 8.77
C ARG A 88 6.17 12.85 8.39
N LEU A 89 6.59 12.29 7.25
CA LEU A 89 6.22 10.95 6.84
C LEU A 89 6.62 9.88 7.85
N GLY A 90 7.86 9.91 8.36
CA GLY A 90 8.33 8.96 9.37
C GLY A 90 7.49 8.99 10.66
N LYS A 91 7.16 10.20 11.17
CA LYS A 91 6.26 10.34 12.32
C LYS A 91 4.85 9.84 12.03
N ALA A 92 4.35 10.10 10.83
CA ALA A 92 3.04 9.64 10.40
C ALA A 92 2.97 8.10 10.34
N MET A 93 4.00 7.47 9.78
CA MET A 93 4.13 6.01 9.73
C MET A 93 4.24 5.43 11.14
N GLN A 94 5.08 6.00 12.00
CA GLN A 94 5.19 5.61 13.40
C GLN A 94 3.83 5.65 14.09
N TYR A 95 3.11 6.78 13.98
CA TYR A 95 1.80 6.95 14.59
C TYR A 95 0.79 5.93 14.06
N PHE A 96 0.82 5.65 12.75
CA PHE A 96 -0.07 4.67 12.13
C PHE A 96 0.22 3.24 12.63
N VAL A 97 1.49 2.84 12.63
CA VAL A 97 1.97 1.51 13.01
C VAL A 97 1.74 1.24 14.51
N THR A 98 2.13 2.18 15.38
CA THR A 98 1.93 2.09 16.84
C THR A 98 0.45 1.98 17.24
N ASN A 99 -0.44 2.59 16.45
CA ASN A 99 -1.90 2.57 16.69
C ASN A 99 -2.63 1.47 15.92
N GLN A 100 -1.95 0.37 15.58
CA GLN A 100 -2.49 -0.80 14.88
C GLN A 100 -3.09 -0.46 13.51
N GLY A 101 -2.30 0.22 12.69
CA GLY A 101 -2.78 0.76 11.41
C GLY A 101 -3.83 1.85 11.59
N GLY A 102 -3.76 2.60 12.69
CA GLY A 102 -4.76 3.61 13.04
C GLY A 102 -6.11 3.06 13.52
N ALA A 103 -6.35 1.75 13.49
CA ALA A 103 -7.63 1.14 13.84
C ALA A 103 -8.08 1.44 15.28
N ARG A 104 -7.13 1.57 16.21
CA ARG A 104 -7.43 1.86 17.63
C ARG A 104 -7.98 3.26 17.86
N ILE A 105 -7.60 4.21 17.02
CA ILE A 105 -7.93 5.63 17.21
C ILE A 105 -8.96 6.08 16.18
N CYS A 106 -8.89 5.54 14.96
CA CYS A 106 -9.69 5.97 13.84
C CYS A 106 -9.81 4.83 12.82
N LYS A 107 -10.85 4.01 12.97
CA LYS A 107 -11.13 2.90 12.05
C LYS A 107 -11.26 3.38 10.60
N SER A 108 -11.82 4.57 10.39
CA SER A 108 -12.00 5.22 9.08
C SER A 108 -10.71 5.80 8.49
N CYS A 109 -9.65 5.96 9.30
CA CYS A 109 -8.34 6.44 8.81
C CYS A 109 -7.52 5.33 8.13
N GLN A 110 -8.04 4.10 8.11
CA GLN A 110 -7.49 2.96 7.34
C GLN A 110 -7.99 3.00 5.90
N THR A 111 -7.60 4.02 5.14
CA THR A 111 -7.94 4.02 3.72
C THR A 111 -7.14 2.98 2.97
N ALA A 112 -7.70 2.48 1.87
CA ALA A 112 -7.06 1.47 1.04
C ALA A 112 -5.65 1.91 0.60
N CYS A 113 -5.48 3.19 0.21
CA CYS A 113 -4.17 3.71 -0.15
C CYS A 113 -3.17 3.67 1.02
N VAL A 114 -3.54 4.15 2.22
CA VAL A 114 -2.60 4.19 3.35
C VAL A 114 -2.17 2.78 3.75
N GLN A 115 -3.12 1.83 3.79
CA GLN A 115 -2.78 0.44 4.06
C GLN A 115 -1.85 -0.14 2.99
N ARG A 116 -2.12 0.14 1.71
CA ARG A 116 -1.28 -0.31 0.58
C ARG A 116 0.14 0.24 0.69
N ARG A 117 0.29 1.56 0.88
CA ARG A 117 1.59 2.24 1.05
C ARG A 117 2.40 1.63 2.19
N ILE A 118 1.81 1.54 3.39
CA ILE A 118 2.48 1.00 4.57
C ILE A 118 2.85 -0.47 4.35
N ARG A 119 1.93 -1.26 3.78
CA ARG A 119 2.19 -2.67 3.45
C ARG A 119 3.35 -2.82 2.48
N THR A 120 3.38 -2.05 1.40
CA THR A 120 4.46 -2.09 0.41
C THR A 120 5.80 -1.73 1.05
N VAL A 121 5.86 -0.68 1.87
CA VAL A 121 7.10 -0.29 2.57
C VAL A 121 7.56 -1.39 3.53
N LEU A 122 6.66 -1.94 4.35
CA LEU A 122 7.00 -3.01 5.29
C LEU A 122 7.39 -4.32 4.58
N GLN A 123 6.76 -4.63 3.45
CA GLN A 123 7.11 -5.80 2.63
C GLN A 123 8.49 -5.65 2.01
N GLU A 124 8.80 -4.48 1.45
CA GLU A 124 10.13 -4.20 0.89
C GLU A 124 11.22 -4.32 1.97
N ILE A 125 10.99 -3.74 3.15
CA ILE A 125 11.90 -3.87 4.30
C ILE A 125 12.05 -5.33 4.71
N HIS A 126 10.94 -6.09 4.75
CA HIS A 126 10.96 -7.50 5.10
C HIS A 126 11.82 -8.33 4.14
N CYS A 127 11.68 -8.08 2.84
CA CYS A 127 12.35 -8.87 1.82
C CYS A 127 13.82 -8.48 1.61
N GLN A 128 14.14 -7.19 1.67
CA GLN A 128 15.50 -6.71 1.39
C GLN A 128 16.37 -6.60 2.65
N TYR A 129 15.78 -6.35 3.82
CA TYR A 129 16.51 -6.06 5.05
C TYR A 129 16.00 -6.92 6.22
N PRO A 130 16.23 -8.25 6.20
CA PRO A 130 15.66 -9.18 7.18
C PRO A 130 16.07 -8.87 8.64
N GLN A 131 17.26 -8.33 8.86
CA GLN A 131 17.72 -7.91 10.19
C GLN A 131 16.89 -6.74 10.73
N ILE A 132 16.67 -5.71 9.91
CA ILE A 132 15.83 -4.56 10.27
C ILE A 132 14.37 -5.00 10.45
N SER A 133 13.90 -5.92 9.60
CA SER A 133 12.58 -6.54 9.74
C SER A 133 12.41 -7.22 11.09
N GLN A 134 13.40 -7.97 11.55
CA GLN A 134 13.39 -8.63 12.86
C GLN A 134 13.32 -7.60 14.01
N GLU A 135 14.11 -6.52 13.95
CA GLU A 135 14.06 -5.43 14.93
C GLU A 135 12.63 -4.83 15.04
N ILE A 136 11.97 -4.60 13.89
CA ILE A 136 10.58 -4.09 13.85
C ILE A 136 9.60 -5.08 14.51
N ARG A 137 9.75 -6.39 14.26
CA ARG A 137 8.88 -7.42 14.88
C ARG A 137 9.00 -7.42 16.39
N GLU A 138 10.23 -7.42 16.89
CA GLU A 138 10.53 -7.48 18.32
C GLU A 138 10.01 -6.24 19.05
N PHE A 139 10.18 -5.06 18.44
CA PHE A 139 9.75 -3.81 19.05
C PHE A 139 8.23 -3.67 19.10
N PHE A 140 7.53 -4.06 18.04
CA PHE A 140 6.07 -3.96 17.94
C PHE A 140 5.36 -5.30 18.16
N MET A 141 5.75 -6.01 19.22
CA MET A 141 4.97 -7.14 19.71
C MET A 141 3.67 -6.65 20.35
N ARG A 142 2.53 -7.09 19.83
CA ARG A 142 1.23 -6.78 20.43
C ARG A 142 0.98 -7.63 21.68
N LYS A 143 0.07 -7.14 22.54
CA LYS A 143 -0.36 -7.86 23.76
C LYS A 143 -1.02 -9.23 23.51
N ASP A 144 -1.56 -9.43 22.31
CA ASP A 144 -2.14 -10.69 21.85
C ASP A 144 -1.12 -11.60 21.12
N GLY A 145 0.17 -11.25 21.17
CA GLY A 145 1.26 -12.06 20.61
C GLY A 145 1.44 -11.96 19.09
N VAL A 146 0.65 -11.12 18.41
CA VAL A 146 0.79 -10.87 16.97
C VAL A 146 1.77 -9.71 16.76
N ASP A 147 2.87 -9.93 16.03
CA ASP A 147 3.77 -8.84 15.68
C ASP A 147 3.20 -7.95 14.56
N ILE A 148 3.69 -6.73 14.45
CA ILE A 148 3.16 -5.75 13.49
C ILE A 148 3.34 -6.15 12.03
N LEU A 149 4.41 -6.88 11.69
CA LEU A 149 4.61 -7.35 10.32
C LEU A 149 3.62 -8.46 10.01
N THR A 150 3.34 -9.37 10.95
CA THR A 150 2.28 -10.37 10.80
C THR A 150 0.89 -9.72 10.66
N PHE A 151 0.63 -8.62 11.37
CA PHE A 151 -0.62 -7.87 11.22
C PHE A 151 -0.80 -7.28 9.81
N PHE A 152 0.24 -6.67 9.23
CA PHE A 152 0.14 -6.02 7.92
C PHE A 152 0.39 -6.95 6.72
N LEU A 153 1.29 -7.92 6.88
CA LEU A 153 1.77 -8.76 5.78
C LEU A 153 1.22 -10.20 5.84
N GLY A 154 0.68 -10.64 6.98
CA GLY A 154 0.23 -12.01 7.22
C GLY A 154 1.34 -12.93 7.77
N ASN A 155 0.99 -14.20 8.03
CA ASN A 155 1.88 -15.16 8.70
C ASN A 155 3.07 -15.62 7.83
N ASN A 156 2.95 -15.56 6.51
CA ASN A 156 3.99 -15.94 5.55
C ASN A 156 3.98 -14.93 4.40
N PRO A 157 4.54 -13.73 4.60
CA PRO A 157 4.61 -12.75 3.54
C PRO A 157 5.53 -13.24 2.43
N ALA A 158 5.04 -13.22 1.19
CA ALA A 158 5.86 -13.57 0.04
C ALA A 158 6.89 -12.46 -0.24
N CYS A 159 8.11 -12.91 -0.52
CA CYS A 159 9.12 -12.22 -1.30
C CYS A 159 9.21 -12.99 -2.63
#